data_AF-A0A839TCQ8-F1
#
_entry.id   AF-A0A839TCQ8-F1
#
_cell.length_a   1.000
_cell.length_b   1.000
_cell.length_c   1.000
_cell.angle_alpha   90.00
_cell.angle_beta   90.00
_cell.angle_gamma   90.00
#
_symmetry.space_group_name_H-M   'P 1'
#
loop_
_entity.id
_entity.type
_entity.pdbx_description
1 polymer ?
#
loop_
_entity_poly.entity_id
_entity_poly.type
_entity_poly.pdbx_seq_one_letter_code
_entity_poly.pdbx_strand_id
1 'polypeptide(L)'
;MSSLPPDTPEQALITQYKGSKLVVVAYAGTGKTTTLIKYARANPTKRMLYLAYNRAIRDEAAEKFPANVECKTSHQLAYASIGKRYAHKLVPGLSLPTIKAAISCSMKLAREISDTLNAFTADAIDRFMPHHVNGFGTKAELTPEWREFAGEVMLNLPHQSGRQEAIL
;
A
#
# COMPACT_ATOMS: atom_id res chain seq x y z
N MET A 1 26.18 23.75 4.49
CA MET A 1 25.68 22.36 4.62
C MET A 1 26.70 21.57 5.41
N SER A 2 26.32 20.97 6.54
CA SER A 2 27.20 20.10 7.31
C SER A 2 27.59 18.86 6.49
N SER A 3 28.86 18.47 6.57
CA SER A 3 29.34 17.23 5.97
C SER A 3 28.67 16.04 6.66
N LEU A 4 28.25 15.05 5.87
CA LEU A 4 27.75 13.79 6.42
C LEU A 4 28.94 13.00 6.99
N PRO A 5 28.75 12.22 8.08
CA PRO A 5 29.81 11.38 8.63
C PRO A 5 30.33 10.39 7.56
N PRO A 6 31.54 9.83 7.70
CA PRO A 6 32.03 8.79 6.79
C PRO A 6 31.13 7.55 6.81
N ASP A 7 31.20 6.74 5.76
CA ASP A 7 30.49 5.45 5.69
C ASP A 7 31.17 4.42 6.60
N THR A 8 30.37 3.59 7.27
CA THR A 8 30.86 2.29 7.78
C THR A 8 31.11 1.34 6.60
N PRO A 9 31.88 0.24 6.78
CA PRO A 9 32.06 -0.75 5.72
C PRO A 9 30.76 -1.29 5.13
N GLU A 10 29.74 -1.53 5.97
CA GLU A 10 28.42 -2.01 5.55
C GLU A 10 27.65 -0.93 4.77
N GLN A 11 27.75 0.33 5.20
CA GLN A 11 27.13 1.45 4.48
C GLN A 11 27.80 1.68 3.13
N ALA A 12 29.11 1.49 3.03
CA ALA A 12 29.87 1.63 1.79
C ALA A 12 29.41 0.62 0.71
N LEU A 13 29.05 -0.60 1.10
CA LEU A 13 28.47 -1.59 0.18
C LEU A 13 27.16 -1.10 -0.45
N ILE A 14 26.36 -0.34 0.30
CA ILE A 14 25.11 0.24 -0.18
C ILE A 14 25.40 1.46 -1.07
N THR A 15 26.25 2.39 -0.63
CA THR A 15 26.52 3.64 -1.37
C THR A 15 27.23 3.40 -2.70
N GLN A 16 28.03 2.33 -2.80
CA GLN A 16 28.77 1.96 -4.01
C GLN A 16 28.00 1.00 -4.93
N TYR A 17 26.82 0.49 -4.51
CA TYR A 17 26.06 -0.49 -5.27
C TYR A 17 25.66 -0.01 -6.69
N LYS A 18 25.88 -0.84 -7.71
CA LYS A 18 25.59 -0.52 -9.13
C LYS A 18 24.57 -1.42 -9.82
N GLY A 19 24.04 -2.44 -9.15
CA GLY A 19 23.03 -3.34 -9.73
C GLY A 19 21.61 -2.74 -9.80
N SER A 20 20.65 -3.56 -10.21
CA SER A 20 19.25 -3.16 -10.42
C SER A 20 18.35 -3.33 -9.19
N LYS A 21 18.70 -4.21 -8.23
CA LYS A 21 17.89 -4.50 -7.05
C LYS A 21 18.76 -4.80 -5.84
N LEU A 22 18.65 -3.94 -4.83
CA LEU A 22 19.31 -4.11 -3.53
C LEU A 22 18.25 -4.17 -2.44
N VAL A 23 18.36 -5.18 -1.57
CA VAL A 23 17.55 -5.27 -0.34
C VAL A 23 18.49 -5.05 0.83
N VAL A 24 18.14 -4.12 1.70
CA VAL A 24 18.95 -3.77 2.89
C VAL A 24 18.11 -4.00 4.13
N VAL A 25 18.60 -4.86 5.03
CA VAL A 25 18.04 -5.00 6.37
C VAL A 25 18.74 -4.00 7.27
N ALA A 26 17.98 -3.11 7.91
CA ALA A 26 18.57 -2.08 8.74
C ALA A 26 17.72 -1.77 9.99
N TYR A 27 18.35 -1.89 11.16
CA TYR A 27 17.73 -1.69 12.46
C TYR A 27 17.50 -0.21 12.80
N ALA A 28 16.70 0.06 13.83
CA ALA A 28 16.49 1.42 14.31
C ALA A 28 17.84 2.10 14.62
N GLY A 29 17.99 3.37 14.26
CA GLY A 29 19.22 4.14 14.53
C GLY A 29 20.43 3.86 13.62
N THR A 30 20.41 2.87 12.71
CA THR A 30 21.60 2.51 11.90
C THR A 30 21.88 3.43 10.70
N GLY A 31 21.27 4.61 10.64
CA GLY A 31 21.56 5.61 9.61
C GLY A 31 20.95 5.33 8.23
N LYS A 32 19.89 4.53 8.10
CA LYS A 32 19.18 4.21 6.84
C LYS A 32 19.03 5.40 5.88
N THR A 33 18.41 6.48 6.37
CA THR A 33 18.15 7.68 5.57
C THR A 33 19.46 8.36 5.16
N THR A 34 20.43 8.45 6.07
CA THR A 34 21.76 9.00 5.81
C THR A 34 22.47 8.23 4.70
N THR A 35 22.44 6.89 4.75
CA THR A 35 23.05 6.03 3.72
C THR A 35 22.40 6.24 2.36
N LEU A 36 21.06 6.35 2.29
CA LEU A 36 20.35 6.61 1.04
C LEU A 36 20.63 8.01 0.48
N ILE A 37 20.80 9.03 1.33
CA ILE A 37 21.20 10.37 0.91
C ILE A 37 22.60 10.34 0.27
N LYS A 38 23.55 9.62 0.88
CA LYS A 38 24.90 9.45 0.32
C LYS A 38 24.86 8.71 -1.02
N TYR A 39 24.07 7.63 -1.12
CA TYR A 39 23.84 6.93 -2.40
C TYR A 39 23.33 7.88 -3.48
N ALA A 40 22.35 8.73 -3.16
CA ALA A 40 21.81 9.69 -4.11
C ALA A 40 22.85 10.73 -4.56
N ARG A 41 23.65 11.26 -3.62
CA ARG A 41 24.75 12.20 -3.93
C ARG A 41 25.85 11.58 -4.79
N ALA A 42 26.14 10.29 -4.61
CA ALA A 42 27.12 9.56 -5.42
C ALA A 42 26.61 9.23 -6.84
N ASN A 43 25.33 9.46 -7.14
CA ASN A 43 24.72 9.19 -8.44
C ASN A 43 23.88 10.40 -8.92
N PRO A 44 24.49 11.58 -9.12
CA PRO A 44 23.76 12.83 -9.35
C PRO A 44 22.97 12.86 -10.67
N THR A 45 23.35 12.04 -11.65
CA THR A 45 22.66 11.94 -12.95
C THR A 45 21.45 11.01 -12.93
N LYS A 46 21.29 10.20 -11.88
CA LYS A 46 20.15 9.28 -11.75
C LYS A 46 18.98 10.01 -11.13
N ARG A 47 17.82 9.93 -11.79
CA ARG A 47 16.53 10.28 -11.19
C ARG A 47 16.08 9.19 -10.24
N MET A 48 15.70 9.56 -9.02
CA MET A 48 15.30 8.62 -7.98
C MET A 48 13.96 9.02 -7.35
N LEU A 49 13.22 8.03 -6.86
CA LEU A 49 12.01 8.20 -6.06
C LEU A 49 12.25 7.60 -4.67
N TYR A 50 12.11 8.42 -3.63
CA TYR A 50 12.11 7.97 -2.24
C TYR A 50 10.67 7.88 -1.74
N LEU A 51 10.23 6.66 -1.39
CA LEU A 51 8.91 6.42 -0.81
C LEU A 51 8.97 6.44 0.72
N ALA A 52 8.38 7.49 1.30
CA ALA A 52 8.25 7.65 2.74
C ALA A 52 6.93 7.06 3.25
N TYR A 53 6.96 6.51 4.47
CA TYR A 53 5.77 5.92 5.10
C TYR A 53 4.70 6.98 5.41
N ASN A 54 5.10 8.15 5.92
CA ASN A 54 4.19 9.23 6.27
C ASN A 54 4.71 10.59 5.80
N ARG A 55 3.87 11.62 5.93
CA ARG A 55 4.18 12.98 5.47
C ARG A 55 5.35 13.60 6.23
N ALA A 56 5.43 13.41 7.55
CA ALA A 56 6.53 13.97 8.35
C ALA A 56 7.90 13.45 7.90
N ILE A 57 8.04 12.14 7.68
CA ILE A 57 9.25 11.51 7.14
C ILE A 57 9.53 12.02 5.72
N ARG A 58 8.49 12.22 4.90
CA ARG A 58 8.64 12.76 3.55
C ARG A 58 9.21 14.17 3.58
N ASP A 59 8.65 15.04 4.42
CA ASP A 59 9.04 16.45 4.52
C ASP A 59 10.50 16.54 5.03
N GLU A 60 10.86 15.79 6.07
CA GLU A 60 12.25 15.69 6.56
C GLU A 60 13.22 15.16 5.49
N ALA A 61 12.82 14.15 4.72
CA ALA A 61 13.62 13.62 3.64
C ALA A 61 13.83 14.67 2.53
N ALA A 62 12.77 15.38 2.13
CA ALA A 62 12.83 16.39 1.06
C ALA A 62 13.83 17.53 1.37
N GLU A 63 14.02 17.87 2.66
CA GLU A 63 15.02 18.85 3.08
C GLU A 63 16.47 18.35 2.98
N LYS A 64 16.67 17.03 3.07
CA LYS A 64 18.01 16.41 3.20
C LYS A 64 18.52 15.78 1.91
N PHE A 65 17.63 15.23 1.09
CA PHE A 65 17.99 14.59 -0.17
C PHE A 65 18.40 15.63 -1.24
N PRO A 66 19.31 15.26 -2.16
CA PRO A 66 19.67 16.11 -3.29
C PRO A 66 18.54 16.21 -4.31
N ALA A 67 18.60 17.22 -5.19
CA ALA A 67 17.55 17.56 -6.15
C ALA A 67 17.21 16.45 -7.18
N ASN A 68 18.08 15.45 -7.35
CA ASN A 68 17.83 14.30 -8.22
C ASN A 68 16.91 13.24 -7.59
N VAL A 69 16.44 13.45 -6.35
CA VAL A 69 15.51 12.55 -5.65
C VAL A 69 14.19 13.26 -5.40
N GLU A 70 13.10 12.64 -5.87
CA GLU A 70 11.75 13.05 -5.53
C GLU A 70 11.28 12.26 -4.29
N CYS A 71 10.89 12.95 -3.22
CA CYS A 71 10.36 12.31 -2.01
C CYS A 71 8.83 12.35 -2.02
N LYS A 72 8.16 11.18 -1.96
CA LYS A 72 6.70 11.06 -1.89
C LYS A 72 6.26 10.04 -0.86
N THR A 73 5.03 10.15 -0.40
CA THR A 73 4.34 9.01 0.21
C THR A 73 3.65 8.17 -0.86
N SER A 74 3.32 6.90 -0.54
CA SER A 74 2.53 6.05 -1.44
C SER A 74 1.20 6.69 -1.84
N HIS A 75 0.55 7.38 -0.88
CA HIS A 75 -0.69 8.11 -1.13
C HIS A 75 -0.51 9.27 -2.12
N GLN A 76 0.59 10.03 -2.02
CA GLN A 76 0.87 11.12 -2.97
C GLN A 76 1.11 10.58 -4.39
N LEU A 77 1.80 9.43 -4.50
CA LEU A 77 2.03 8.78 -5.77
C LEU A 77 0.72 8.28 -6.39
N ALA A 78 -0.12 7.58 -5.61
CA ALA A 78 -1.41 7.07 -6.05
C ALA A 78 -2.42 8.18 -6.40
N TYR A 79 -2.41 9.29 -5.63
CA TYR A 79 -3.29 10.42 -5.90
C TYR A 79 -2.97 11.09 -7.24
N ALA A 80 -1.66 11.24 -7.54
CA ALA A 80 -1.20 11.83 -8.80
C ALA A 80 -1.57 10.97 -10.02
N SER A 81 -1.55 9.63 -9.90
CA SER A 81 -1.86 8.72 -11.01
C SER A 81 -3.36 8.52 -11.23
N ILE A 82 -4.12 8.29 -10.15
CA ILE A 82 -5.53 7.84 -10.23
C ILE A 82 -6.45 8.75 -9.39
N GLY A 83 -5.99 9.19 -8.21
CA GLY A 83 -6.86 9.91 -7.26
C GLY A 83 -7.47 11.19 -7.83
N LYS A 84 -6.73 11.94 -8.66
CA LYS A 84 -7.25 13.15 -9.32
C LYS A 84 -8.50 12.87 -10.17
N ARG A 85 -8.55 11.73 -10.87
CA ARG A 85 -9.71 11.32 -11.70
C ARG A 85 -10.98 11.08 -10.86
N TYR A 86 -10.80 10.60 -9.64
CA TYR A 86 -11.88 10.26 -8.72
C TYR A 86 -12.02 11.25 -7.56
N ALA A 87 -11.46 12.46 -7.68
CA ALA A 87 -11.49 13.46 -6.61
C ALA A 87 -12.91 13.76 -6.10
N HIS A 88 -13.90 13.76 -7.00
CA HIS A 88 -15.32 13.95 -6.68
C HIS A 88 -15.97 12.77 -5.91
N LYS A 89 -15.31 11.61 -5.88
CA LYS A 89 -15.74 10.42 -5.13
C LYS A 89 -14.95 10.23 -3.84
N LEU A 90 -13.92 11.04 -3.59
CA LEU A 90 -13.11 10.91 -2.38
C LEU A 90 -13.91 11.39 -1.17
N VAL A 91 -14.05 10.49 -0.20
CA VAL A 91 -14.60 10.80 1.13
C VAL A 91 -13.45 10.83 2.14
N PRO A 92 -13.55 11.59 3.24
CA PRO A 92 -12.49 11.69 4.26
C PRO A 92 -12.07 10.33 4.84
N GLY A 93 -12.99 9.37 4.82
CA GLY A 93 -12.75 7.98 5.16
C GLY A 93 -14.01 7.17 4.91
N LEU A 94 -13.84 5.86 4.74
CA LEU A 94 -14.95 4.93 4.60
C LEU A 94 -15.55 4.62 5.99
N SER A 95 -16.13 5.64 6.63
CA SER A 95 -16.71 5.49 7.95
C SER A 95 -18.01 4.67 7.90
N LEU A 96 -18.33 3.93 8.97
CA LEU A 96 -19.57 3.13 9.04
C LEU A 96 -20.83 3.97 8.76
N PRO A 97 -20.97 5.20 9.29
CA PRO A 97 -22.08 6.08 8.92
C PRO A 97 -22.13 6.39 7.42
N THR A 98 -20.98 6.64 6.79
CA THR A 98 -20.89 6.87 5.33
C THR A 98 -21.37 5.65 4.55
N ILE A 99 -20.91 4.44 4.90
CA ILE A 99 -21.33 3.20 4.25
C ILE A 99 -22.84 2.98 4.43
N LYS A 100 -23.32 3.12 5.66
CA LYS A 100 -24.74 2.98 5.99
C LYS A 100 -25.60 3.95 5.18
N ALA A 101 -25.20 5.22 5.08
CA ALA A 101 -25.94 6.21 4.31
C ALA A 101 -25.92 5.91 2.81
N ALA A 102 -24.78 5.44 2.28
CA ALA A 102 -24.63 5.14 0.85
C ALA A 102 -25.42 3.90 0.40
N ILE A 103 -25.52 2.87 1.25
CA ILE A 103 -26.12 1.56 0.92
C ILE A 103 -27.50 1.39 1.58
N SER A 104 -27.89 2.28 2.49
CA SER A 104 -29.13 2.18 3.29
C SER A 104 -29.24 0.87 4.06
N CYS A 105 -28.16 0.46 4.73
CA CYS A 105 -28.07 -0.84 5.43
C CYS A 105 -28.05 -0.74 6.97
N SER A 106 -28.05 -1.90 7.63
CA SER A 106 -27.85 -1.99 9.08
C SER A 106 -26.41 -1.62 9.48
N MET A 107 -26.20 -1.18 10.72
CA MET A 107 -24.85 -0.89 11.23
C MET A 107 -23.95 -2.14 11.26
N LYS A 108 -24.55 -3.31 11.42
CA LYS A 108 -23.86 -4.60 11.37
C LYS A 108 -23.33 -4.85 9.95
N LEU A 109 -24.20 -4.74 8.94
CA LEU A 109 -23.80 -4.93 7.54
C LEU A 109 -22.79 -3.87 7.10
N ALA A 110 -22.94 -2.60 7.53
CA ALA A 110 -21.95 -1.56 7.25
C ALA A 110 -20.55 -1.91 7.80
N ARG A 111 -20.48 -2.54 8.98
CA ARG A 111 -19.21 -3.01 9.56
C ARG A 111 -18.63 -4.17 8.77
N GLU A 112 -19.45 -5.16 8.41
CA GLU A 112 -19.02 -6.30 7.59
C GLU A 112 -18.48 -5.84 6.23
N ILE A 113 -19.13 -4.87 5.58
CA ILE A 113 -18.66 -4.25 4.33
C ILE A 113 -17.33 -3.55 4.55
N SER A 114 -17.20 -2.73 5.60
CA SER A 114 -15.96 -2.03 5.91
C SER A 114 -14.80 -2.99 6.13
N ASP A 115 -15.02 -4.05 6.89
CA ASP A 115 -14.02 -5.07 7.18
C ASP A 115 -13.62 -5.83 5.93
N THR A 116 -14.60 -6.19 5.09
CA THR A 116 -14.37 -6.89 3.82
C THR A 116 -13.53 -6.05 2.86
N LEU A 117 -13.83 -4.75 2.76
CA LEU A 117 -13.07 -3.84 1.93
C LEU A 117 -11.65 -3.66 2.46
N ASN A 118 -11.48 -3.54 3.78
CA ASN A 118 -10.15 -3.48 4.40
C ASN A 118 -9.34 -4.75 4.10
N ALA A 119 -9.92 -5.93 4.26
CA ALA A 119 -9.26 -7.21 3.96
C ALA A 119 -8.87 -7.31 2.47
N PHE A 120 -9.80 -6.99 1.56
CA PHE A 120 -9.53 -7.00 0.12
C PHE A 120 -8.42 -6.01 -0.27
N THR A 121 -8.45 -4.78 0.24
CA THR A 121 -7.43 -3.77 -0.10
C THR A 121 -6.04 -4.07 0.47
N ALA A 122 -5.95 -4.98 1.45
CA ALA A 122 -4.70 -5.44 2.03
C ALA A 122 -4.17 -6.73 1.38
N ASP A 123 -4.94 -7.36 0.49
CA ASP A 123 -4.55 -8.58 -0.24
C ASP A 123 -3.80 -8.23 -1.54
N ALA A 124 -2.97 -9.16 -2.01
CA ALA A 124 -2.30 -9.10 -3.30
C ALA A 124 -3.21 -9.54 -4.47
N ILE A 125 -4.37 -10.13 -4.18
CA ILE A 125 -5.33 -10.62 -5.17
C ILE A 125 -6.19 -9.47 -5.70
N ASP A 126 -6.36 -9.38 -7.01
CA ASP A 126 -7.10 -8.33 -7.72
C ASP A 126 -8.62 -8.56 -7.80
N ARG A 127 -9.12 -9.56 -7.07
CA ARG A 127 -10.52 -10.01 -7.08
C ARG A 127 -11.05 -10.18 -5.66
N PHE A 128 -12.35 -9.91 -5.50
CA PHE A 128 -13.05 -10.24 -4.27
C PHE A 128 -13.13 -11.77 -4.10
N MET A 129 -12.74 -12.23 -2.92
CA MET A 129 -12.70 -13.64 -2.56
C MET A 129 -13.41 -13.86 -1.21
N PRO A 130 -13.96 -15.07 -0.96
CA PRO A 130 -14.67 -15.38 0.28
C PRO A 130 -13.88 -15.12 1.57
N HIS A 131 -12.55 -15.29 1.56
CA HIS A 131 -11.71 -15.07 2.74
C HIS A 131 -11.57 -13.60 3.14
N HIS A 132 -11.94 -12.65 2.27
CA HIS A 132 -12.03 -11.24 2.64
C HIS A 132 -13.23 -10.95 3.54
N VAL A 133 -14.29 -11.78 3.49
CA VAL A 133 -15.50 -11.56 4.29
C VAL A 133 -15.29 -12.14 5.69
N ASN A 134 -15.30 -11.27 6.71
CA ASN A 134 -15.29 -11.70 8.10
C ASN A 134 -16.49 -12.61 8.39
N GLY A 135 -16.25 -13.84 8.83
CA GLY A 135 -17.28 -14.83 9.15
C GLY A 135 -17.54 -15.89 8.08
N PHE A 136 -16.89 -15.84 6.91
CA PHE A 136 -17.04 -16.88 5.87
C PHE A 136 -16.43 -18.25 6.24
N GLY A 137 -15.77 -18.36 7.40
CA GLY A 137 -15.00 -19.54 7.84
C GLY A 137 -15.36 -20.13 9.20
N THR A 138 -16.38 -19.62 9.89
CA THR A 138 -17.01 -20.33 11.01
C THR A 138 -18.45 -20.60 10.60
N LYS A 139 -19.10 -21.64 11.13
CA LYS A 139 -20.52 -21.94 10.91
C LYS A 139 -21.47 -20.85 11.47
N ALA A 140 -21.10 -19.58 11.43
CA ALA A 140 -21.99 -18.47 11.63
C ALA A 140 -22.64 -18.21 10.27
N GLU A 141 -23.88 -18.66 10.16
CA GLU A 141 -24.76 -18.45 9.02
C GLU A 141 -24.53 -17.09 8.37
N LEU A 142 -24.16 -17.09 7.07
CA LEU A 142 -24.31 -15.92 6.22
C LEU A 142 -25.67 -15.30 6.52
N THR A 143 -25.70 -14.01 6.83
CA THR A 143 -26.98 -13.33 7.06
C THR A 143 -27.86 -13.52 5.81
N PRO A 144 -29.21 -13.50 5.94
CA PRO A 144 -30.10 -13.67 4.81
C PRO A 144 -29.74 -12.77 3.62
N GLU A 145 -29.29 -11.54 3.90
CA GLU A 145 -28.87 -10.58 2.87
C GLU A 145 -27.63 -11.04 2.09
N TRP A 146 -26.66 -11.67 2.77
CA TRP A 146 -25.47 -12.22 2.11
C TRP A 146 -25.76 -13.50 1.32
N ARG A 147 -26.77 -14.29 1.69
CA ARG A 147 -27.17 -15.48 0.91
C ARG A 147 -27.74 -15.10 -0.45
N GLU A 148 -28.54 -14.04 -0.48
CA GLU A 148 -29.12 -13.50 -1.71
C GLU A 148 -28.02 -12.90 -2.61
N PHE A 149 -27.15 -12.05 -2.04
CA PHE A 149 -26.03 -11.44 -2.77
C PHE A 149 -25.00 -12.48 -3.24
N ALA A 150 -24.61 -13.44 -2.40
CA ALA A 150 -23.67 -14.50 -2.78
C ALA A 150 -24.27 -15.44 -3.84
N GLY A 151 -25.58 -15.69 -3.80
CA GLY A 151 -26.28 -16.46 -4.84
C GLY A 151 -26.18 -15.81 -6.21
N GLU A 152 -26.46 -14.51 -6.30
CA GLU A 152 -26.35 -13.75 -7.56
C GLU A 152 -24.91 -13.62 -8.06
N VAL A 153 -23.95 -13.41 -7.16
CA VAL A 153 -22.54 -13.25 -7.53
C VAL A 153 -21.91 -14.60 -7.90
N MET A 154 -22.14 -15.68 -7.14
CA MET A 154 -21.60 -17.00 -7.45
C MET A 154 -22.18 -17.61 -8.74
N LEU A 155 -23.46 -17.38 -9.03
CA LEU A 155 -24.07 -17.86 -10.28
C LEU A 155 -23.51 -17.16 -11.53
N ASN A 156 -22.96 -15.95 -11.38
CA ASN A 156 -22.39 -15.16 -12.46
C ASN A 156 -20.85 -15.20 -12.52
N LEU A 157 -20.19 -15.93 -11.62
CA LEU A 157 -18.76 -16.17 -11.73
C LEU A 157 -18.51 -17.22 -12.82
N PRO A 158 -17.72 -16.91 -13.87
CA PRO A 158 -17.41 -17.89 -14.89
C PRO A 158 -16.72 -19.08 -14.25
N HIS A 159 -17.34 -20.26 -14.38
CA HIS A 159 -16.75 -21.54 -14.02
C HIS A 159 -15.38 -21.64 -14.72
N GLN A 160 -14.29 -21.64 -13.96
CA GLN A 160 -12.96 -21.93 -14.51
C GLN A 160 -12.37 -23.06 -13.70
N SER A 161 -12.55 -24.27 -14.23
CA SER A 161 -11.64 -25.37 -13.98
C SER A 161 -10.24 -24.96 -14.44
N GLY A 162 -9.22 -25.17 -13.60
CA GLY A 162 -7.87 -25.34 -14.11
C GLY A 162 -6.79 -24.51 -13.42
N ARG A 163 -5.91 -25.27 -12.75
CA ARG A 163 -4.47 -25.03 -12.52
C ARG A 163 -4.06 -23.89 -11.59
N GLN A 164 -3.63 -24.34 -10.41
CA GLN A 164 -2.51 -23.76 -9.68
C GLN A 164 -1.34 -23.52 -10.63
N GLU A 165 -0.94 -22.26 -10.82
CA GLU A 165 0.44 -21.91 -11.13
C GLU A 165 0.83 -20.74 -10.22
N ALA A 166 1.68 -21.06 -9.24
CA ALA A 166 2.45 -20.07 -8.51
C ALA A 166 3.55 -19.56 -9.43
N ILE A 167 3.68 -18.24 -9.58
CA ILE A 167 4.83 -17.62 -10.22
C ILE A 167 5.35 -16.47 -9.35
N LEU A 168 6.52 -16.77 -8.76
CA LEU A 168 7.65 -15.96 -8.24
C LEU A 168 7.41 -14.84 -7.20
#